data_AF-A0A8T6UN11-F1
#
_entry.id   AF-A0A8T6UN11-F1
#
_cell.length_a   1.000
_cell.length_b   1.000
_cell.length_c   1.000
_cell.angle_alpha   90.00
_cell.angle_beta   90.00
_cell.angle_gamma   90.00
#
_symmetry.space_group_name_H-M   'P 1'
#
loop_
_entity.id
_entity.type
_entity.pdbx_description
1 polymer ?
#
loop_
_entity_poly.entity_id
_entity_poly.type
_entity_poly.pdbx_seq_one_letter_code
_entity_poly.pdbx_strand_id
1 'polypeptide(L)'
;MEPIKAPRGLELSCRNWRTEAALRMLMNNLENAELPEDLIIYGGTGRAARNWDAYHAIVRELRELDDDHTLMVQSGKPVGVFRTHPDAPRVLIANSNIVAHWA
;
A
#
# COMPACT_ATOMS: atom_id res chain seq x y z
N MET A 1 15.49 12.83 2.65
CA MET A 1 14.44 12.30 1.76
C MET A 1 13.37 13.37 1.67
N GLU A 2 12.77 13.61 0.51
CA GLU A 2 11.64 14.55 0.43
C GLU A 2 10.43 13.98 1.19
N PRO A 3 9.65 14.81 1.91
CA PRO A 3 8.45 14.35 2.59
C PRO A 3 7.44 13.75 1.62
N ILE A 4 6.94 12.55 1.92
CA ILE A 4 5.90 11.91 1.12
C ILE A 4 4.58 12.65 1.35
N LYS A 5 3.93 13.03 0.25
CA LYS A 5 2.62 13.68 0.25
C LYS A 5 1.69 12.97 -0.71
N ALA A 6 0.46 12.70 -0.28
CA ALA A 6 -0.53 12.11 -1.18
C ALA A 6 -0.88 13.08 -2.34
N PRO A 7 -1.03 12.59 -3.57
CA PRO A 7 -1.55 13.40 -4.67
C PRO A 7 -2.92 14.02 -4.33
N ARG A 8 -3.13 15.26 -4.76
CA ARG A 8 -4.38 16.02 -4.57
C ARG A 8 -4.97 16.40 -5.93
N GLY A 9 -6.26 16.75 -5.96
CA GLY A 9 -6.96 17.12 -7.20
C GLY A 9 -7.49 15.92 -7.99
N LEU A 10 -7.95 16.17 -9.22
CA LEU A 10 -8.65 15.22 -10.08
C LEU A 10 -7.74 14.43 -11.05
N GLU A 11 -6.46 14.79 -11.13
CA GLU A 11 -5.51 14.11 -11.99
C GLU A 11 -5.16 12.73 -11.42
N LEU A 12 -5.17 11.70 -12.27
CA LEU A 12 -4.86 10.32 -11.90
C LEU A 12 -3.40 9.99 -12.22
N SER A 13 -2.74 9.28 -11.30
CA SER A 13 -1.43 8.67 -11.52
C SER A 13 -1.48 7.15 -11.68
N CYS A 14 -2.60 6.54 -11.27
CA CYS A 14 -2.95 5.13 -11.52
C CYS A 14 -3.96 5.01 -12.68
N ARG A 15 -4.18 3.77 -13.16
CA ARG A 15 -5.12 3.48 -14.27
C ARG A 15 -6.59 3.78 -13.97
N ASN A 16 -6.98 3.74 -12.69
CA ASN A 16 -8.35 4.03 -12.26
C ASN A 16 -8.41 4.62 -10.84
N TRP A 17 -9.57 5.15 -10.47
CA TRP A 17 -9.80 5.78 -9.16
C TRP A 17 -9.70 4.81 -7.98
N ARG A 18 -10.00 3.52 -8.14
CA ARG A 18 -9.92 2.55 -7.02
C ARG A 18 -8.47 2.29 -6.65
N THR A 19 -7.59 2.15 -7.64
CA THR A 19 -6.14 2.00 -7.43
C THR A 19 -5.48 3.31 -6.98
N GLU A 20 -5.93 4.45 -7.53
CA GLU A 20 -5.46 5.77 -7.10
C GLU A 20 -5.82 6.04 -5.63
N ALA A 21 -7.01 5.66 -5.19
CA ALA A 21 -7.42 5.81 -3.80
C ALA A 21 -6.50 5.02 -2.87
N ALA A 22 -6.17 3.77 -3.20
CA ALA A 22 -5.22 2.97 -2.42
C ALA A 22 -3.82 3.62 -2.37
N LEU A 23 -3.33 4.15 -3.49
CA LEU A 23 -2.04 4.85 -3.55
C LEU A 23 -2.05 6.10 -2.68
N ARG A 24 -3.07 6.96 -2.82
CA ARG A 24 -3.20 8.19 -2.04
C ARG A 24 -3.30 7.89 -0.54
N MET A 25 -4.05 6.87 -0.14
CA MET A 25 -4.17 6.50 1.27
C MET A 25 -2.85 5.94 1.84
N LEU A 26 -2.11 5.15 1.06
CA LEU A 26 -0.77 4.70 1.46
C LEU A 26 0.17 5.90 1.69
N MET A 27 0.18 6.85 0.75
CA MET A 27 1.01 8.06 0.87
C MET A 27 0.53 8.98 2.02
N ASN A 28 -0.78 9.07 2.24
CA ASN A 28 -1.36 9.86 3.31
C ASN A 28 -0.97 9.33 4.70
N ASN A 29 -0.86 8.00 4.87
CA ASN A 29 -0.35 7.43 6.12
C ASN A 29 1.06 7.95 6.44
N LEU A 30 1.94 8.05 5.44
CA LEU A 30 3.30 8.57 5.63
C LEU A 30 3.37 10.10 5.70
N GLU A 31 2.44 10.81 5.07
CA GLU A 31 2.31 12.26 5.20
C GLU A 31 1.97 12.67 6.65
N ASN A 32 1.23 11.83 7.38
CA ASN A 32 0.75 12.08 8.75
C ASN A 32 1.41 11.18 9.80
N ALA A 33 2.53 10.54 9.46
CA ALA A 33 3.22 9.58 10.30
C ALA A 33 3.97 10.24 11.46
N GLU A 34 4.07 9.53 12.59
CA GLU A 34 4.91 9.92 13.74
C GLU A 34 6.41 9.87 13.42
N LEU A 35 6.86 8.88 12.63
CA LEU A 35 8.27 8.72 12.22
C LEU A 35 8.36 8.19 10.77
N PRO A 36 8.08 9.04 9.75
CA PRO A 36 7.94 8.64 8.35
C PRO A 36 9.20 8.06 7.71
N GLU A 37 10.40 8.46 8.13
CA GLU A 37 11.69 7.95 7.64
C GLU A 37 11.87 6.45 7.87
N ASP A 38 11.25 5.93 8.94
CA ASP A 38 11.23 4.51 9.32
C ASP A 38 9.92 3.82 8.91
N LEU A 39 9.09 4.50 8.12
CA LEU A 39 7.76 4.09 7.68
C LEU A 39 6.75 3.92 8.81
N ILE A 40 7.06 4.40 10.02
CA ILE A 40 6.23 4.23 11.22
C ILE A 40 5.13 5.28 11.23
N ILE A 41 3.87 4.82 11.24
CA ILE A 41 2.69 5.68 11.20
C ILE A 41 2.32 6.12 12.62
N TYR A 42 1.99 5.16 13.50
CA TYR A 42 1.65 5.38 14.91
C TYR A 42 1.70 4.05 15.67
N GLY A 43 1.54 4.11 17.00
CA GLY A 43 1.34 2.90 17.83
C GLY A 43 2.60 2.06 18.01
N GLY A 44 3.73 2.72 18.24
CA GLY A 44 5.03 2.07 18.39
C GLY A 44 5.67 1.75 17.05
N THR A 45 5.62 0.49 16.61
CA THR A 45 6.31 0.03 15.39
C THR A 45 5.34 -0.25 14.23
N GLY A 46 4.11 0.27 14.28
CA GLY A 46 3.13 0.13 13.22
C GLY A 46 3.57 0.87 11.94
N ARG A 47 3.87 0.13 10.87
CA ARG A 47 4.43 0.68 9.62
C ARG A 47 3.49 0.61 8.42
N ALA A 48 3.64 1.55 7.49
CA ALA A 48 2.90 1.58 6.22
C ALA A 48 3.34 0.49 5.24
N ALA A 49 4.62 0.15 5.23
CA ALA A 49 5.21 -0.92 4.42
C ALA A 49 6.37 -1.57 5.20
N ARG A 50 6.80 -2.76 4.76
CA ARG A 50 7.84 -3.53 5.46
C ARG A 50 9.18 -2.78 5.55
N ASN A 51 9.55 -2.17 4.43
CA ASN A 51 10.77 -1.41 4.22
C ASN A 51 10.58 -0.54 2.96
N TRP A 52 11.56 0.30 2.65
CA TRP A 52 11.50 1.23 1.52
C TRP A 52 11.36 0.52 0.17
N ASP A 53 12.07 -0.59 -0.04
CA ASP A 53 11.93 -1.39 -1.27
C ASP A 53 10.49 -1.89 -1.47
N ALA A 54 9.86 -2.38 -0.40
CA ALA A 54 8.48 -2.82 -0.43
C ALA A 54 7.51 -1.64 -0.67
N TYR A 55 7.75 -0.49 -0.07
CA TYR A 55 6.96 0.73 -0.32
C TYR A 55 7.01 1.12 -1.81
N HIS A 56 8.22 1.24 -2.37
CA HIS A 56 8.39 1.60 -3.78
C HIS A 56 7.79 0.57 -4.73
N ALA A 57 7.90 -0.72 -4.39
CA ALA A 57 7.24 -1.78 -5.14
C ALA A 57 5.71 -1.64 -5.08
N ILE A 58 5.10 -1.40 -3.91
CA ILE A 58 3.64 -1.20 -3.80
C ILE A 58 3.20 -0.01 -4.64
N VAL A 59 3.92 1.12 -4.57
CA VAL A 59 3.61 2.31 -5.36
C VAL A 59 3.64 2.01 -6.86
N ARG A 60 4.65 1.27 -7.34
CA ARG A 60 4.75 0.85 -8.74
C ARG A 60 3.58 -0.05 -9.13
N GLU A 61 3.31 -1.11 -8.36
CA GLU A 61 2.22 -2.04 -8.64
C GLU A 61 0.87 -1.32 -8.69
N LEU A 62 0.57 -0.43 -7.74
CA LEU A 62 -0.70 0.32 -7.72
C LEU A 62 -0.88 1.24 -8.94
N ARG A 63 0.20 1.80 -9.48
CA ARG A 63 0.15 2.63 -10.70
C ARG A 63 -0.15 1.80 -11.94
N GLU A 64 0.35 0.57 -11.99
CA GLU A 64 0.24 -0.32 -13.15
C GLU A 64 -0.96 -1.29 -13.06
N LEU A 65 -1.61 -1.43 -11.91
CA LEU A 65 -2.67 -2.41 -11.66
C LEU A 65 -3.93 -2.15 -12.50
N ASP A 66 -4.34 -3.16 -13.25
CA ASP A 66 -5.58 -3.15 -14.04
C ASP A 66 -6.85 -3.30 -13.18
N ASP A 67 -7.99 -2.95 -13.77
CA ASP A 67 -9.28 -2.96 -13.10
C ASP A 67 -9.85 -4.36 -12.82
N ASP A 68 -9.31 -5.40 -13.44
CA ASP A 68 -9.65 -6.81 -13.20
C ASP A 68 -8.54 -7.58 -12.46
N HIS A 69 -7.59 -6.88 -11.81
CA HIS A 69 -6.50 -7.47 -11.04
C HIS A 69 -6.53 -7.07 -9.56
N THR A 70 -5.91 -7.91 -8.72
CA THR A 70 -5.80 -7.71 -7.27
C THR A 70 -4.35 -7.87 -6.83
N LEU A 71 -3.81 -6.86 -6.14
CA LEU A 71 -2.51 -6.88 -5.49
C LEU A 71 -2.59 -7.57 -4.11
N MET A 72 -1.70 -8.54 -3.87
CA MET A 72 -1.53 -9.22 -2.59
C MET A 72 -0.41 -8.58 -1.79
N VAL A 73 -0.73 -8.08 -0.59
CA VAL A 73 0.25 -7.50 0.34
C VAL A 73 0.33 -8.36 1.60
N GLN A 74 1.51 -8.94 1.84
CA GLN A 74 1.80 -9.77 3.00
C GLN A 74 2.75 -9.03 3.94
N SER A 75 2.34 -8.74 5.17
CA SER A 75 3.10 -7.97 6.17
C SER A 75 3.88 -6.81 5.55
N GLY A 76 3.15 -5.92 4.88
CA GLY A 76 3.68 -4.72 4.22
C GLY A 76 4.58 -4.95 3.00
N LYS A 77 4.59 -6.14 2.39
CA LYS A 77 5.35 -6.46 1.16
C LYS A 77 4.39 -6.86 0.02
N PRO A 78 4.53 -6.31 -1.19
CA PRO A 78 3.77 -6.79 -2.36
C PRO A 78 4.34 -8.15 -2.79
N VAL A 79 3.51 -9.19 -2.80
CA VAL A 79 3.96 -10.58 -3.05
C VAL A 79 3.39 -11.18 -4.33
N GLY A 80 2.40 -10.56 -4.95
CA GLY A 80 1.87 -11.00 -6.23
C GLY A 80 0.67 -10.19 -6.68
N VAL A 81 0.41 -10.24 -7.98
CA VAL A 81 -0.76 -9.67 -8.63
C VAL A 81 -1.48 -10.80 -9.34
N PHE A 82 -2.79 -10.92 -9.11
CA PHE A 82 -3.61 -11.99 -9.70
C PHE A 82 -4.81 -11.39 -10.40
N ARG A 83 -5.18 -11.98 -11.53
CA ARG A 83 -6.43 -11.65 -12.20
C ARG A 83 -7.61 -12.11 -11.35
N THR A 84 -8.57 -11.23 -11.16
CA THR A 84 -9.82 -11.46 -10.46
C THR A 84 -10.97 -11.02 -11.37
N HIS A 85 -11.71 -9.97 -11.00
CA HIS A 85 -12.78 -9.38 -11.80
C HIS A 85 -13.02 -7.92 -11.36
N PRO A 86 -13.72 -7.08 -12.16
CA PRO A 86 -13.92 -5.68 -11.85
C PRO A 86 -14.51 -5.40 -10.46
N ASP A 87 -15.42 -6.23 -9.96
CA ASP A 87 -16.03 -6.04 -8.63
C ASP A 87 -15.21 -6.56 -7.44
N ALA A 88 -14.09 -7.23 -7.67
CA ALA A 88 -13.20 -7.69 -6.62
C ALA A 88 -12.43 -6.53 -5.97
N PRO A 89 -11.90 -6.69 -4.74
CA PRO A 89 -10.95 -5.74 -4.16
C PRO A 89 -9.70 -5.58 -5.02
N ARG A 90 -9.18 -4.35 -5.14
CA ARG A 90 -7.91 -4.08 -5.85
C ARG A 90 -6.68 -4.45 -5.01
N VAL A 91 -6.81 -4.48 -3.69
CA VAL A 91 -5.73 -4.85 -2.77
C VAL A 91 -6.28 -5.76 -1.68
N LEU A 92 -5.59 -6.87 -1.41
CA LEU A 92 -5.84 -7.73 -0.24
C LEU A 92 -4.60 -7.71 0.66
N ILE A 93 -4.82 -7.49 1.96
CA ILE A 93 -3.76 -7.26 2.93
C ILE A 93 -3.87 -8.27 4.07
N ALA A 94 -2.76 -8.95 4.37
CA ALA A 94 -2.61 -9.83 5.53
C ALA A 94 -1.31 -9.48 6.26
N ASN A 95 -1.42 -8.76 7.39
CA ASN A 95 -0.26 -8.26 8.15
C ASN A 95 -0.16 -8.95 9.51
N SER A 96 1.07 -9.30 9.89
CA SER A 96 1.45 -9.74 11.24
C SER A 96 0.74 -11.02 11.74
N ASN A 97 0.11 -11.78 10.85
CA ASN A 97 -0.47 -13.07 11.20
C ASN A 97 0.64 -14.08 11.50
N ILE A 98 0.57 -14.70 12.68
CA ILE A 98 1.43 -15.79 13.11
C ILE A 98 0.54 -16.93 13.57
N VAL A 99 0.97 -18.19 13.37
CA VAL A 99 0.27 -19.35 13.89
C VAL A 99 0.14 -19.21 15.41
N ALA A 100 -1.04 -19.49 15.97
CA ALA A 100 -1.43 -19.09 17.32
C ALA A 100 -0.43 -19.43 18.44
N HIS A 101 0.30 -20.54 18.34
CA HIS A 101 1.30 -20.93 19.34
C HIS A 101 2.54 -20.00 19.37
N TRP A 102 2.77 -19.22 18.31
CA TRP A 102 3.93 -18.32 18.15
C TRP A 102 3.51 -16.84 18.10
N ALA A 103 2.23 -16.53 18.33
CA ALA A 103 1.68 -15.17 18.25
C ALA A 103 1.90 -14.40 19.55
#